data_AF-A0A6G7A6J9-F1
#
_entry.id   AF-A0A6G7A6J9-F1
#
_cell.length_a   1.000
_cell.length_b   1.000
_cell.length_c   1.000
_cell.angle_alpha   90.00
_cell.angle_beta   90.00
_cell.angle_gamma   90.00
#
_symmetry.space_group_name_H-M   'P 1'
#
loop_
_entity.id
_entity.type
_entity.pdbx_description
1 polymer ?
#
loop_
_entity_poly.entity_id
_entity_poly.type
_entity_poly.pdbx_seq_one_letter_code
_entity_poly.pdbx_strand_id
1 'polypeptide(L)'
;MNLQTRDDLSFTQRDGEGRMINWPRNNPGVATDWSKGIDFFEQEVANLASNNETQAYHAVWFAITGMGGRYTCLEIGFAESVARAAIIGLRAMRNGVERFEPKDGLK
;
A
#
# COMPACT_ATOMS: atom_id res chain seq x y z
N MET A 1 12.38 -9.85 -5.72
CA MET A 1 11.20 -10.62 -5.26
C MET A 1 10.28 -10.87 -6.44
N ASN A 2 9.47 -11.93 -6.38
CA ASN A 2 8.44 -12.24 -7.37
C ASN A 2 7.09 -12.30 -6.65
N LEU A 3 6.53 -11.14 -6.33
CA LEU A 3 5.26 -11.03 -5.60
C LEU A 3 4.11 -11.08 -6.61
N GLN A 4 3.13 -11.95 -6.38
CA GLN A 4 2.03 -12.22 -7.31
C GLN A 4 0.67 -11.89 -6.72
N THR A 5 0.54 -12.02 -5.40
CA THR A 5 -0.71 -11.84 -4.66
C THR A 5 -0.47 -11.05 -3.39
N ARG A 6 -1.56 -10.61 -2.77
CA ARG A 6 -1.48 -9.96 -1.45
C ARG A 6 -0.88 -10.87 -0.38
N ASP A 7 -1.06 -12.18 -0.47
CA ASP A 7 -0.47 -13.14 0.48
C ASP A 7 1.07 -13.10 0.52
N ASP A 8 1.71 -12.57 -0.52
CA ASP A 8 3.17 -12.46 -0.59
C ASP A 8 3.72 -11.21 0.13
N LEU A 9 2.85 -10.28 0.56
CA LEU A 9 3.23 -9.00 1.17
C LEU A 9 3.50 -9.15 2.67
N SER A 10 4.63 -8.63 3.13
CA SER A 10 5.10 -8.77 4.52
C SER A 10 4.22 -8.02 5.54
N PHE A 11 3.46 -7.03 5.09
CA PHE A 11 2.52 -6.27 5.90
C PHE A 11 1.09 -6.84 5.86
N THR A 12 0.91 -8.04 5.33
CA THR A 12 -0.36 -8.75 5.33
C THR A 12 -0.22 -10.15 5.91
N GLN A 13 -1.31 -10.69 6.44
CA GLN A 13 -1.38 -12.11 6.82
C GLN A 13 -2.83 -12.59 6.79
N ARG A 14 -3.04 -13.90 6.83
CA ARG A 14 -4.36 -14.46 7.13
C ARG A 14 -4.52 -14.67 8.62
N ASP A 15 -5.70 -14.34 9.14
CA ASP A 15 -6.06 -14.70 10.52
C ASP A 15 -6.48 -16.17 10.62
N GLY A 16 -6.86 -16.62 11.83
CA GLY A 16 -7.29 -18.00 12.07
C GLY A 16 -8.56 -18.43 11.33
N GLU A 17 -9.33 -17.48 10.79
CA GLU A 17 -10.51 -17.71 9.95
C GLU A 17 -10.19 -17.64 8.45
N GLY A 18 -8.91 -17.41 8.09
CA GLY A 18 -8.46 -17.30 6.70
C GLY A 18 -8.71 -15.92 6.07
N ARG A 19 -9.18 -14.93 6.84
CA ARG A 19 -9.42 -13.56 6.35
C ARG A 19 -8.09 -12.84 6.19
N MET A 20 -7.95 -12.12 5.07
CA MET A 20 -6.76 -11.31 4.83
C MET A 20 -6.80 -10.04 5.68
N ILE A 21 -5.84 -9.88 6.58
CA ILE A 21 -5.65 -8.69 7.39
C ILE A 21 -4.41 -7.92 6.92
N ASN A 22 -4.50 -6.59 6.94
CA ASN A 22 -3.34 -5.71 6.73
C ASN A 22 -2.88 -5.23 8.09
N TRP A 23 -1.60 -4.85 8.19
CA TRP A 23 -1.00 -4.32 9.42
C TRP A 23 -1.14 -5.28 10.61
N PRO A 24 -0.75 -6.56 10.46
CA PRO A 24 -0.87 -7.54 11.53
C PRO A 24 -0.09 -7.17 12.80
N ARG A 25 0.96 -6.36 12.63
CA ARG A 25 1.73 -5.75 13.70
C ARG A 25 1.59 -4.24 13.60
N ASN A 26 0.60 -3.68 14.29
CA ASN A 26 0.48 -2.24 14.47
C ASN A 26 1.29 -1.83 15.71
N ASN A 27 2.40 -1.10 15.54
CA ASN A 27 3.21 -0.56 16.63
C ASN A 27 3.10 0.98 16.68
N PRO A 28 2.07 1.56 17.31
CA PRO A 28 1.93 3.00 17.40
C PRO A 28 3.18 3.66 18.01
N GLY A 29 3.67 4.73 17.37
CA GLY A 29 4.77 5.56 17.89
C GLY A 29 6.20 5.03 17.66
N VAL A 30 6.37 3.89 16.98
CA VAL A 30 7.70 3.37 16.65
C VAL A 30 8.28 4.10 15.42
N ALA A 31 9.16 5.08 15.67
CA ALA A 31 9.73 5.92 14.61
C ALA A 31 10.47 5.14 13.52
N THR A 32 11.12 4.02 13.87
CA THR A 32 11.85 3.18 12.89
C THR A 32 10.92 2.45 11.91
N ASP A 33 9.63 2.33 12.21
CA ASP A 33 8.67 1.71 11.30
C ASP A 33 8.29 2.66 10.14
N TRP A 34 8.66 3.95 10.22
CA TRP A 34 8.47 4.91 9.12
C TRP A 34 9.13 4.44 7.82
N SER A 35 10.44 4.17 7.85
CA SER A 35 11.18 3.71 6.67
C SER A 35 10.65 2.36 6.16
N LYS A 36 10.19 1.48 7.05
CA LYS A 36 9.56 0.21 6.65
C LYS A 36 8.25 0.45 5.91
N GLY A 37 7.42 1.40 6.37
CA GLY A 37 6.20 1.79 5.70
C GLY A 37 6.45 2.29 4.27
N ILE A 38 7.53 3.06 4.08
CA ILE A 38 7.99 3.47 2.75
C ILE A 38 8.36 2.24 1.91
N ASP A 39 9.19 1.33 2.45
CA ASP A 39 9.65 0.13 1.73
C ASP A 39 8.49 -0.82 1.35
N PHE A 40 7.46 -0.94 2.19
CA PHE A 40 6.27 -1.73 1.86
C PHE A 40 5.62 -1.25 0.56
N PHE A 41 5.58 0.06 0.32
CA PHE A 41 5.03 0.60 -0.91
C PHE A 41 6.05 0.56 -2.06
N GLU A 42 7.24 1.11 -1.82
CA GLU A 42 8.25 1.35 -2.86
C GLU A 42 8.96 0.09 -3.33
N GLN A 43 9.03 -0.95 -2.51
CA GLN A 43 9.63 -2.23 -2.87
C GLN A 43 8.56 -3.30 -3.11
N GLU A 44 7.70 -3.57 -2.12
CA GLU A 44 6.78 -4.71 -2.21
C GLU A 44 5.58 -4.41 -3.13
N VAL A 45 4.83 -3.34 -2.89
CA VAL A 45 3.68 -3.00 -3.74
C VAL A 45 4.14 -2.66 -5.17
N ALA A 46 5.28 -1.98 -5.34
CA ALA A 46 5.85 -1.72 -6.66
C ALA A 46 6.25 -2.99 -7.42
N ASN A 47 6.85 -3.97 -6.73
CA ASN A 47 7.15 -5.28 -7.32
C ASN A 47 5.86 -6.02 -7.68
N LEU A 48 4.89 -6.07 -6.76
CA LEU A 48 3.58 -6.68 -7.01
C LEU A 48 2.87 -6.01 -8.19
N ALA A 49 2.90 -4.69 -8.31
CA ALA A 49 2.31 -3.94 -9.42
C ALA A 49 2.99 -4.19 -10.77
N SER A 50 4.22 -4.71 -10.77
CA SER A 50 4.92 -5.10 -12.00
C SER A 50 4.48 -6.46 -12.52
N ASN A 51 3.91 -7.30 -11.63
CA ASN A 51 3.44 -8.63 -11.97
C ASN A 51 1.91 -8.72 -12.05
N ASN A 52 1.20 -7.99 -11.17
CA ASN A 52 -0.24 -8.02 -11.00
C ASN A 52 -0.77 -6.69 -10.42
N GLU A 53 -1.11 -5.76 -11.31
CA GLU A 53 -1.61 -4.43 -10.95
C GLU A 53 -2.93 -4.47 -10.14
N THR A 54 -3.79 -5.47 -10.35
CA THR A 54 -5.04 -5.62 -9.60
C THR A 54 -4.78 -6.01 -8.14
N GLN A 55 -3.84 -6.92 -7.89
CA GLN A 55 -3.47 -7.29 -6.52
C GLN A 55 -2.77 -6.14 -5.79
N ALA A 56 -1.91 -5.38 -6.49
CA ALA A 56 -1.30 -4.18 -5.95
C ALA A 56 -2.35 -3.09 -5.64
N TYR A 57 -3.34 -2.90 -6.52
CA TYR A 57 -4.47 -1.99 -6.28
C TYR A 57 -5.19 -2.36 -4.98
N HIS A 58 -5.54 -3.63 -4.80
CA HIS A 58 -6.18 -4.08 -3.57
C HIS A 58 -5.28 -3.91 -2.35
N ALA A 59 -3.97 -4.14 -2.47
CA ALA A 59 -3.03 -3.93 -1.37
C ALA A 59 -3.09 -2.48 -0.86
N VAL A 60 -3.03 -1.49 -1.74
CA VAL A 60 -3.11 -0.06 -1.37
C VAL A 60 -4.47 0.28 -0.78
N TRP A 61 -5.55 -0.13 -1.44
CA TRP A 61 -6.90 0.19 -0.98
C TRP A 61 -7.22 -0.38 0.41
N PHE A 62 -6.87 -1.65 0.64
CA PHE A 62 -7.09 -2.30 1.93
C PHE A 62 -6.09 -1.83 3.00
N ALA A 63 -4.87 -1.43 2.63
CA ALA A 63 -3.93 -0.81 3.55
C ALA A 63 -4.48 0.50 4.12
N ILE A 64 -5.08 1.35 3.29
CA ILE A 64 -5.67 2.64 3.70
C ILE A 64 -6.91 2.41 4.56
N THR A 65 -7.85 1.60 4.09
CA THR A 65 -9.11 1.34 4.81
C THR A 65 -8.91 0.52 6.09
N GLY A 66 -7.86 -0.30 6.15
CA GLY A 66 -7.53 -1.15 7.30
C GLY A 66 -6.92 -0.43 8.50
N MET A 67 -6.42 0.80 8.37
CA MET A 67 -5.71 1.51 9.46
C MET A 67 -6.64 2.01 10.58
N GLY A 68 -7.93 2.23 10.32
CA GLY A 68 -8.83 2.88 11.28
C GLY A 68 -9.77 1.95 12.05
N GLY A 69 -9.96 0.71 11.59
CA GLY A 69 -11.00 -0.21 12.09
C GLY A 69 -12.46 0.29 11.91
N ARG A 70 -12.65 1.56 11.59
CA ARG A 70 -13.89 2.26 11.26
C ARG A 70 -13.60 3.14 10.05
N TYR A 71 -14.42 3.00 9.03
CA TYR A 71 -14.38 3.82 7.82
C TYR A 71 -15.81 4.12 7.37
N THR A 72 -15.99 5.27 6.75
CA THR A 72 -17.23 5.71 6.11
C THR A 72 -17.21 5.38 4.62
N CYS A 73 -18.39 5.37 3.97
CA CYS A 73 -18.44 5.22 2.51
C CYS A 73 -17.64 6.31 1.77
N LEU A 74 -17.47 7.49 2.38
CA LEU A 74 -16.63 8.57 1.84
C LEU A 74 -15.15 8.16 1.82
N GLU A 75 -14.62 7.65 2.93
CA GLU A 75 -13.23 7.20 3.02
C GLU A 75 -12.95 6.00 2.13
N ILE A 76 -13.91 5.07 1.98
CA ILE A 76 -13.78 3.92 1.08
C ILE A 76 -13.58 4.38 -0.37
N GLY A 77 -14.44 5.27 -0.86
CA GLY A 77 -14.36 5.78 -2.24
C GLY A 77 -13.13 6.65 -2.50
N PHE A 78 -12.71 7.42 -1.50
CA PHE A 78 -11.47 8.18 -1.55
C PHE A 78 -10.25 7.24 -1.66
N ALA A 79 -10.16 6.24 -0.78
CA ALA A 79 -9.09 5.25 -0.79
C ALA A 79 -9.04 4.48 -2.12
N GLU A 80 -10.19 4.16 -2.72
CA GLU A 80 -10.27 3.52 -4.03
C GLU A 80 -9.61 4.37 -5.11
N SER A 81 -9.92 5.67 -5.15
CA SER A 81 -9.31 6.58 -6.13
C SER A 81 -7.81 6.77 -5.90
N VAL A 82 -7.37 6.86 -4.64
CA VAL A 82 -5.95 6.92 -4.28
C VAL A 82 -5.23 5.66 -4.74
N ALA A 83 -5.80 4.47 -4.53
CA ALA A 83 -5.21 3.21 -4.97
C ALA A 83 -5.08 3.14 -6.50
N ARG A 84 -6.09 3.60 -7.25
CA ARG A 84 -5.99 3.68 -8.73
C ARG A 84 -4.88 4.64 -9.17
N ALA A 85 -4.79 5.82 -8.55
CA ALA A 85 -3.73 6.80 -8.85
C ALA A 85 -2.33 6.24 -8.54
N ALA A 86 -2.18 5.53 -7.41
CA ALA A 86 -0.96 4.85 -7.04
C ALA A 86 -0.52 3.83 -8.11
N ILE A 87 -1.43 3.01 -8.63
CA ILE A 87 -1.10 2.05 -9.70
C ILE A 87 -0.69 2.74 -11.00
N ILE A 88 -1.36 3.84 -11.37
CA ILE A 88 -0.92 4.66 -12.52
C ILE A 88 0.50 5.19 -12.30
N GLY A 89 0.78 5.71 -11.10
CA GLY A 89 2.12 6.20 -10.73
C GLY A 89 3.19 5.11 -10.80
N LEU A 90 2.92 3.94 -10.23
CA LEU A 90 3.85 2.79 -10.29
C LEU A 90 4.09 2.33 -11.73
N ARG A 91 3.05 2.28 -12.55
CA ARG A 91 3.17 1.96 -13.98
C ARG A 91 4.00 2.99 -14.72
N ALA A 92 3.77 4.28 -14.46
CA ALA A 92 4.53 5.37 -15.06
C ALA A 92 6.00 5.34 -14.66
N MET A 93 6.30 5.13 -13.37
CA MET A 93 7.68 5.03 -12.86
C MET A 93 8.43 3.83 -13.45
N ARG A 94 7.75 2.68 -13.62
CA ARG A 94 8.33 1.53 -14.35
C ARG A 94 8.71 1.86 -15.80
N ASN A 95 8.03 2.84 -16.40
CA ASN A 95 8.33 3.35 -17.74
C ASN A 95 9.26 4.58 -17.72
N GLY A 96 9.93 4.86 -16.61
CA GLY A 96 10.97 5.89 -16.49
C GLY A 96 10.47 7.29 -16.09
N VAL A 97 9.20 7.43 -15.68
CA VAL A 97 8.73 8.70 -15.09
C VAL A 97 9.38 8.89 -13.71
N GLU A 98 9.89 10.10 -13.45
CA GLU A 98 10.50 10.42 -12.17
C GLU A 98 9.48 10.39 -11.02
N ARG A 99 9.97 10.01 -9.84
CA ARG A 99 9.20 10.07 -8.60
C ARG A 99 8.81 11.51 -8.28
N PHE A 100 7.57 11.69 -7.81
CA PHE A 100 7.15 12.96 -7.26
C PHE A 100 7.82 13.21 -5.91
N GLU A 101 8.60 14.29 -5.81
CA GLU A 101 9.12 14.80 -4.55
C GLU A 101 8.31 16.05 -4.14
N PRO A 102 7.61 16.02 -3.00
CA PRO A 102 6.95 17.21 -2.49
C PRO A 102 8.01 18.29 -2.25
N LYS A 103 7.75 19.51 -2.74
CA LYS A 103 8.56 20.67 -2.34
C LYS A 103 8.21 20.96 -0.89
N ASP A 104 9.18 20.92 0.01
CA ASP A 104 9.00 21.35 1.39
C ASP A 104 8.42 22.77 1.40
N GLY A 105 7.11 22.85 1.64
CA GLY A 105 6.35 24.07 1.71
C GLY A 105 5.59 24.05 3.01
N LEU A 106 6.10 24.80 4.00
CA LEU A 106 5.60 25.05 5.35
C LEU A 106 6.08 24.06 6.41
N LYS A 107 7.16 24.46 7.11
CA LYS A 107 7.24 24.28 8.56
C LYS A 107 6.17 25.14 9.23
#